data_AF-A0A520USC4-F1
#
_entry.id   AF-A0A520USC4-F1
#
_cell.length_a   1.000
_cell.length_b   1.000
_cell.length_c   1.000
_cell.angle_alpha   90.00
_cell.angle_beta   90.00
_cell.angle_gamma   90.00
#
_symmetry.space_group_name_H-M   'P 1'
#
loop_
_entity.id
_entity.type
_entity.pdbx_description
1 polymer ?
#
loop_
_entity_poly.entity_id
_entity_poly.type
_entity_poly.pdbx_seq_one_letter_code
_entity_poly.pdbx_strand_id
1 'polypeptide(L)' 'APPHAGWGLGVARLLMVLTGAGNVREVVLFPRDRSRVTP' A
#
# COMPACT_ATOMS: atom_id res chain seq x y z
N ALA A 1 -1.41 -2.87 -32.10
CA ALA A 1 -0.36 -3.01 -31.07
C ALA A 1 -0.22 -4.48 -30.69
N PRO A 2 0.95 -4.98 -30.25
CA PRO A 2 1.15 -6.38 -29.88
C PRO A 2 0.29 -6.79 -28.67
N PRO A 3 0.03 -8.10 -28.45
CA PRO A 3 -0.62 -8.57 -27.21
C PRO A 3 0.26 -8.20 -26.01
N HIS A 4 -0.33 -7.53 -25.02
CA HIS A 4 0.37 -7.10 -23.81
C HIS A 4 -0.50 -7.34 -22.58
N ALA A 5 0.16 -7.65 -21.47
CA ALA A 5 -0.44 -7.80 -20.15
C ALA A 5 0.47 -7.13 -19.11
N GLY A 6 -0.08 -6.85 -17.94
CA GLY A 6 0.65 -6.23 -16.84
C GLY A 6 -0.01 -6.55 -15.50
N TRP A 7 0.68 -6.21 -14.42
CA TRP A 7 0.20 -6.40 -13.06
C TRP A 7 0.63 -5.23 -12.18
N GLY A 8 -0.03 -5.08 -11.03
CA GLY A 8 0.28 -4.06 -10.04
C GLY A 8 0.35 -4.66 -8.65
N LEU A 9 1.25 -4.13 -7.83
CA LEU A 9 1.44 -4.55 -6.45
C LEU A 9 1.45 -3.32 -5.53
N GLY A 10 0.65 -3.37 -4.47
CA GLY A 10 0.64 -2.31 -3.45
C GLY A 10 1.79 -2.48 -2.48
N VAL A 11 2.78 -1.59 -2.52
CA VAL A 11 3.97 -1.64 -1.64
C VAL A 11 3.58 -1.68 -0.15
N ALA A 12 2.64 -0.84 0.28
CA ALA A 12 2.19 -0.85 1.67
C ALA A 12 1.52 -2.17 2.08
N ARG A 13 0.80 -2.83 1.16
CA ARG A 13 0.19 -4.15 1.42
C ARG A 13 1.24 -5.27 1.43
N LEU A 14 2.24 -5.20 0.57
CA LEU A 14 3.39 -6.10 0.62
C LEU A 14 4.08 -5.98 1.98
N LEU A 15 4.33 -4.75 2.45
CA LEU A 15 4.97 -4.51 3.74
C LEU A 15 4.15 -5.06 4.90
N MET A 16 2.82 -4.91 4.90
CA MET A 16 1.97 -5.53 5.94
C MET A 16 2.21 -7.04 6.05
N VAL A 17 2.34 -7.75 4.93
CA VAL A 17 2.59 -9.19 4.93
C VAL A 17 4.00 -9.50 5.43
N LEU A 18 5.00 -8.74 4.99
CA LEU A 18 6.39 -8.93 5.39
C LEU A 18 6.64 -8.62 6.87
N THR A 19 5.95 -7.62 7.44
CA THR A 19 6.12 -7.19 8.83
C THR A 19 5.10 -7.77 9.79
N GLY A 20 4.04 -8.42 9.28
CA GLY A 20 2.93 -8.93 10.10
C GLY A 20 2.02 -7.84 10.68
N ALA A 21 2.08 -6.61 10.15
CA ALA A 21 1.27 -5.49 10.64
C ALA A 21 -0.23 -5.72 10.42
N GLY A 22 -1.05 -5.45 11.44
CA GLY A 22 -2.51 -5.59 11.36
C GLY A 22 -3.19 -4.46 10.59
N ASN A 23 -2.53 -3.31 10.49
CA ASN A 23 -3.05 -2.13 9.81
C ASN A 23 -2.02 -1.53 8.85
N VAL A 24 -2.47 -1.17 7.63
CA VAL A 24 -1.61 -0.53 6.60
C VAL A 24 -1.02 0.79 7.08
N ARG A 25 -1.66 1.46 8.04
CA ARG A 25 -1.18 2.72 8.63
C ARG A 25 0.12 2.55 9.43
N GLU A 26 0.43 1.35 9.90
CA GLU A 26 1.63 1.05 10.68
C GLU A 26 2.88 0.91 9.79
N VAL A 27 2.69 0.60 8.51
CA VAL A 27 3.78 0.39 7.54
C VAL A 27 3.94 1.56 6.56
N VAL A 28 3.24 2.66 6.81
CA VAL A 28 3.29 3.88 5.99
C VAL A 28 3.59 5.07 6.88
N LEU A 29 4.64 5.83 6.53
CA LEU A 29 5.15 6.94 7.35
C LEU A 29 4.11 8.05 7.61
N PHE A 30 3.35 8.45 6.59
CA PHE A 30 2.28 9.46 6.68
C PHE A 30 1.00 8.91 6.05
N PRO A 31 0.20 8.13 6.79
CA PRO A 31 -0.94 7.43 6.21
C PRO A 31 -2.02 8.43 5.79
N ARG A 32 -2.61 8.20 4.61
CA ARG A 32 -3.68 9.00 4.04
C ARG A 32 -4.96 8.17 3.95
N ASP A 33 -6.05 8.75 4.39
CA ASP A 33 -7.39 8.20 4.24
C ASP A 33 -8.43 9.33 4.09
N ARG A 34 -9.71 8.97 3.96
CA ARG A 34 -10.80 9.96 3.77
C ARG A 34 -10.91 10.98 4.91
N SER A 35 -10.50 10.62 6.13
CA SER A 35 -10.57 11.45 7.34
C SER A 35 -9.22 12.05 7.75
N ARG A 36 -8.11 11.52 7.24
CA ARG A 36 -6.75 11.92 7.59
C ARG A 36 -5.96 12.26 6.34
N VAL A 37 -5.76 13.55 6.16
CA VAL A 37 -4.88 14.14 5.15
C VAL A 37 -3.71 14.86 5.82
N THR A 38 -3.30 14.36 6.99
CA THR A 38 -2.31 14.99 7.86
C THR A 38 -1.37 13.97 8.51
N PRO A 39 -0.12 14.32 8.89
CA PRO A 39 0.26 15.61 9.47
C PRO A 39 0.03 16.79 8.55
#